data_AF-A0A2V6ZC23-F1
#
_entry.id   AF-A0A2V6ZC23-F1
#
_cell.length_a   1.000
_cell.length_b   1.000
_cell.length_c   1.000
_cell.angle_alpha   90.00
_cell.angle_beta   90.00
_cell.angle_gamma   90.00
#
_symmetry.space_group_name_H-M   'P 1'
#
loop_
_entity.id
_entity.type
_entity.pdbx_description
1 polymer ?
#
loop_
_entity_poly.entity_id
_entity_poly.type
_entity_poly.pdbx_seq_one_letter_code
_entity_poly.pdbx_strand_id
1 'polypeptide(L)'
;MTGHVRRLAACLALVALAIAGCGKKAPPVAPEHRAPQPVADLAGAVDEAAITLSWTPPTRRADNTRLRDFTVMRIFRAEDNGGGEARSAMLVDGRIAGYEEIAAIRGAEPEPAVRRGPRLVLTDTKALVYGRRYTYVILTGDQQGRIGPPSRRVSVTYAPAPAEPDNVVVEPREGAVHLTWNAPARLLDGSPVSDALKYEVLRAPSPDGELSPVTPTAISERTFTDSNLENDRAYYYAVRAVRVVAGTTVHGRASARAAVTPRDVTPPSPPANLVGIASEGAVRLSWSASPEADVAGYIVYRATATGGFERIGSTTAPSTTFVDRTATPGIYRYAVTAQDRAARPNESLRSNEVRVTLP
;
A
#
# COMPACT_ATOMS: atom_id res chain seq x y z
N MET A 1 -56.01 -45.19 68.03
CA MET A 1 -56.30 -45.43 66.60
C MET A 1 -56.35 -44.12 65.80
N THR A 2 -55.29 -43.30 65.82
CA THR A 2 -55.29 -41.96 65.19
C THR A 2 -53.92 -41.54 64.61
N GLY A 3 -52.98 -42.47 64.42
CA GLY A 3 -51.63 -42.19 63.90
C GLY A 3 -51.34 -42.67 62.47
N HIS A 4 -52.05 -43.69 61.98
CA HIS A 4 -51.73 -44.31 60.69
C HIS A 4 -52.44 -43.67 59.47
N VAL A 5 -53.55 -42.97 59.68
CA VAL A 5 -54.32 -42.36 58.58
C VAL A 5 -53.70 -41.04 58.09
N ARG A 6 -53.00 -40.29 58.96
CA ARG A 6 -52.32 -39.04 58.57
C ARG A 6 -51.03 -39.24 57.78
N ARG A 7 -50.31 -40.37 57.96
CA ARG A 7 -49.07 -40.67 57.22
C ARG A 7 -49.34 -41.16 55.79
N LEU A 8 -50.45 -41.88 55.55
CA LEU A 8 -50.81 -42.29 54.19
C LEU A 8 -51.29 -41.10 53.33
N ALA A 9 -52.04 -40.16 53.90
CA ALA A 9 -52.50 -38.98 53.15
C ALA A 9 -51.35 -38.04 52.75
N ALA A 10 -50.33 -37.87 53.62
CA ALA A 10 -49.15 -37.07 53.30
C ALA A 10 -48.23 -37.75 52.26
N CYS A 11 -48.08 -39.07 52.30
CA CYS A 11 -47.31 -39.81 51.29
C CYS A 11 -48.01 -39.85 49.92
N LEU A 12 -49.35 -39.96 49.88
CA LEU A 12 -50.08 -39.90 48.60
C LEU A 12 -50.08 -38.50 47.97
N ALA A 13 -50.07 -37.44 48.78
CA ALA A 13 -49.95 -36.06 48.28
C ALA A 13 -48.54 -35.76 47.71
N LEU A 14 -47.48 -36.31 48.31
CA LEU A 14 -46.10 -36.16 47.82
C LEU A 14 -45.81 -37.00 46.56
N VAL A 15 -46.44 -38.16 46.42
CA VAL A 15 -46.34 -38.99 45.19
C VAL A 15 -47.15 -38.38 44.04
N ALA A 16 -48.30 -37.74 44.32
CA ALA A 16 -49.09 -37.05 43.29
C ALA A 16 -48.40 -35.80 42.73
N LEU A 17 -47.57 -35.10 43.53
CA LEU A 17 -46.75 -33.97 43.05
C LEU A 17 -45.50 -34.39 42.26
N ALA A 18 -45.02 -35.64 42.40
CA ALA A 18 -43.86 -36.14 41.66
C ALA A 18 -44.19 -36.63 40.24
N ILE A 19 -45.47 -36.87 39.91
CA ILE A 19 -45.90 -37.44 38.62
C ILE A 19 -46.47 -36.36 37.67
N ALA A 20 -46.64 -35.12 38.13
CA ALA A 20 -47.04 -33.98 37.29
C ALA A 20 -45.85 -33.21 36.67
N GLY A 21 -44.64 -33.77 36.73
CA GLY A 21 -43.49 -33.28 35.98
C GLY A 21 -43.57 -33.71 34.52
N CYS A 22 -44.53 -33.19 33.75
CA CYS A 22 -44.52 -33.30 32.31
C CYS A 22 -43.27 -32.61 31.78
N GLY A 23 -42.17 -33.35 31.65
CA GLY A 23 -41.01 -32.94 30.89
C GLY A 23 -41.44 -32.77 29.44
N LYS A 24 -41.91 -31.57 29.07
CA LYS A 24 -42.10 -31.20 27.68
C LYS A 24 -40.75 -31.40 27.01
N LYS A 25 -40.64 -32.41 26.15
CA LYS A 25 -39.52 -32.54 25.24
C LYS A 25 -39.54 -31.26 24.41
N ALA A 26 -38.61 -30.34 24.71
CA ALA A 26 -38.46 -29.15 23.90
C ALA A 26 -38.28 -29.59 22.44
N PRO A 27 -38.75 -28.78 21.46
CA PRO A 27 -38.42 -29.05 20.07
C PRO A 27 -36.91 -29.31 19.96
N PRO A 28 -36.46 -30.27 19.14
CA PRO A 28 -35.03 -30.52 18.96
C PRO A 28 -34.36 -29.19 18.62
N VAL A 29 -33.56 -28.68 19.54
CA VAL A 29 -32.76 -27.48 19.32
C VAL A 29 -31.68 -27.91 18.34
N ALA A 30 -31.73 -27.37 17.12
CA ALA A 30 -30.67 -27.59 16.15
C ALA A 30 -29.33 -27.32 16.85
N PRO A 31 -28.32 -28.20 16.74
CA PRO A 31 -27.03 -27.97 17.37
C PRO A 31 -26.56 -26.57 17.04
N GLU A 32 -26.34 -25.74 18.06
CA GLU A 32 -25.85 -24.38 17.83
C GLU A 32 -24.53 -24.48 17.08
N HIS A 33 -24.50 -24.00 15.84
CA HIS A 33 -23.36 -24.09 14.96
C HIS A 33 -22.32 -23.04 15.37
N ARG A 34 -21.72 -23.24 16.55
CA ARG A 34 -20.70 -22.36 17.14
C ARG A 34 -19.33 -22.50 16.44
N ALA A 35 -19.29 -23.09 15.25
CA ALA A 35 -18.10 -23.19 14.44
C ALA A 35 -17.75 -21.83 13.78
N PRO A 36 -16.48 -21.59 13.43
CA PRO A 36 -16.07 -20.42 12.66
C PRO A 36 -16.78 -20.32 11.30
N GLN A 37 -16.94 -19.08 10.79
CA GLN A 37 -17.29 -18.86 9.39
C GLN A 37 -16.16 -19.32 8.46
N PRO A 38 -16.48 -19.70 7.21
CA PRO A 38 -15.46 -20.00 6.22
C PRO A 38 -14.69 -18.73 5.85
N VAL A 39 -13.45 -18.91 5.40
CA VAL A 39 -12.69 -17.83 4.75
C VAL A 39 -13.45 -17.38 3.50
N ALA A 40 -13.74 -16.07 3.41
CA ALA A 40 -14.60 -15.51 2.37
C ALA A 40 -13.82 -15.00 1.14
N ASP A 41 -12.57 -14.58 1.33
CA ASP A 41 -11.77 -13.83 0.36
C ASP A 41 -10.45 -14.54 0.00
N LEU A 42 -10.43 -15.88 0.03
CA LEU A 42 -9.27 -16.67 -0.39
C LEU A 42 -8.93 -16.37 -1.86
N ALA A 43 -7.72 -15.87 -2.08
CA ALA A 43 -7.16 -15.60 -3.40
C ALA A 43 -5.80 -16.30 -3.56
N GLY A 44 -5.44 -16.60 -4.80
CA GLY A 44 -4.19 -17.25 -5.16
C GLY A 44 -3.62 -16.67 -6.45
N ALA A 45 -2.32 -16.48 -6.48
CA ALA A 45 -1.57 -16.02 -7.65
C ALA A 45 -0.23 -16.78 -7.73
N VAL A 46 0.39 -16.77 -8.89
CA VAL A 46 1.79 -17.17 -9.03
C VAL A 46 2.65 -15.95 -8.79
N ASP A 47 3.64 -16.06 -7.91
CA ASP A 47 4.65 -15.04 -7.67
C ASP A 47 6.03 -15.67 -7.88
N GLU A 48 6.71 -15.24 -8.94
CA GLU A 48 7.97 -15.82 -9.40
C GLU A 48 7.88 -17.34 -9.63
N ALA A 49 8.48 -18.13 -8.73
CA ALA A 49 8.51 -19.59 -8.77
C ALA A 49 7.59 -20.25 -7.73
N ALA A 50 6.71 -19.49 -7.08
CA ALA A 50 5.82 -20.00 -6.03
C ALA A 50 4.35 -19.68 -6.31
N ILE A 51 3.46 -20.37 -5.59
CA ILE A 51 2.05 -19.97 -5.48
C ILE A 51 1.86 -19.24 -4.16
N THR A 52 1.38 -18.00 -4.24
CA THR A 52 1.07 -17.19 -3.06
C THR A 52 -0.44 -17.18 -2.84
N LEU A 53 -0.86 -17.63 -1.66
CA LEU A 53 -2.24 -17.55 -1.19
C LEU A 53 -2.40 -16.38 -0.24
N SER A 54 -3.50 -15.65 -0.37
CA SER A 54 -3.83 -14.56 0.58
C SER A 54 -5.29 -14.61 0.99
N TRP A 55 -5.57 -14.34 2.26
CA TRP A 55 -6.93 -14.33 2.80
C TRP A 55 -7.03 -13.56 4.12
N THR A 56 -8.26 -13.20 4.50
CA THR A 56 -8.58 -12.60 5.79
C THR A 56 -9.12 -13.68 6.73
N PRO A 57 -8.50 -13.91 7.91
CA PRO A 57 -9.05 -14.83 8.91
C PRO A 57 -10.47 -14.42 9.33
N PRO A 58 -11.42 -15.36 9.46
CA PRO A 58 -12.78 -15.03 9.85
C PRO A 58 -12.83 -14.52 11.29
N THR A 59 -13.65 -13.51 11.53
CA THR A 59 -13.82 -12.88 12.86
C THR A 59 -15.15 -13.23 13.51
N ARG A 60 -15.95 -14.08 12.87
CA ARG A 60 -17.30 -14.47 13.30
C ARG A 60 -17.52 -15.98 13.20
N ARG A 61 -18.45 -16.46 14.01
CA ARG A 61 -18.99 -17.83 13.97
C ARG A 61 -20.16 -17.91 13.00
N ALA A 62 -20.63 -19.12 12.70
CA ALA A 62 -21.73 -19.33 11.76
C ALA A 62 -23.04 -18.67 12.23
N ASP A 63 -23.22 -18.46 13.54
CA ASP A 63 -24.31 -17.69 14.15
C ASP A 63 -24.08 -16.15 14.18
N ASN A 64 -23.05 -15.65 13.48
CA ASN A 64 -22.60 -14.25 13.45
C ASN A 64 -22.06 -13.67 14.76
N THR A 65 -21.98 -14.46 15.83
CA THR A 65 -21.32 -14.02 17.06
C THR A 65 -19.81 -13.85 16.83
N ARG A 66 -19.15 -13.01 17.63
CA ARG A 66 -17.71 -12.75 17.48
C ARG A 66 -16.90 -14.02 17.77
N LEU A 67 -15.98 -14.36 16.88
CA LEU A 67 -14.98 -15.39 17.09
C LEU A 67 -13.83 -14.76 17.90
N ARG A 68 -13.94 -14.85 19.22
CA ARG A 68 -12.91 -14.33 20.15
C ARG A 68 -11.79 -15.32 20.43
N ASP A 69 -12.03 -16.59 20.12
CA ASP A 69 -11.08 -17.67 20.40
C ASP A 69 -10.06 -17.78 19.28
N PHE A 70 -8.84 -18.13 19.66
CA PHE A 70 -7.77 -18.43 18.73
C PHE A 70 -8.20 -19.54 17.75
N THR A 71 -7.78 -19.47 16.49
CA THR A 71 -8.35 -20.26 15.40
C THR A 71 -7.28 -21.11 14.72
N VAL A 72 -7.54 -22.41 14.56
CA VAL A 72 -6.71 -23.28 13.73
C VAL A 72 -7.16 -23.15 12.28
N MET A 73 -6.25 -22.77 11.39
CA MET A 73 -6.50 -22.79 9.95
C MET A 73 -5.68 -23.90 9.32
N ARG A 74 -6.30 -24.75 8.51
CA ARG A 74 -5.64 -25.85 7.80
C ARG A 74 -5.82 -25.64 6.32
N ILE A 75 -4.72 -25.58 5.60
CA ILE A 75 -4.67 -25.28 4.18
C ILE A 75 -4.52 -26.61 3.45
N PHE A 76 -5.45 -26.87 2.55
CA PHE A 76 -5.54 -28.07 1.75
C PHE A 76 -5.31 -27.74 0.28
N ARG A 77 -4.64 -28.64 -0.42
CA ARG A 77 -4.30 -28.53 -1.84
C ARG A 77 -4.61 -29.84 -2.58
N ALA A 78 -5.18 -29.72 -3.76
CA ALA A 78 -5.26 -30.80 -4.74
C ALA A 78 -4.63 -30.34 -6.05
N GLU A 79 -4.10 -31.29 -6.83
CA GLU A 79 -3.53 -31.01 -8.14
C GLU A 79 -4.22 -31.83 -9.23
N ASP A 80 -4.33 -31.24 -10.42
CA ASP A 80 -4.80 -31.90 -11.63
C ASP A 80 -4.17 -31.29 -12.90
N ASN A 81 -4.54 -31.79 -14.07
CA ASN A 81 -4.03 -31.33 -15.37
C ASN A 81 -4.71 -30.04 -15.88
N GLY A 82 -5.60 -29.40 -15.11
CA GLY A 82 -6.34 -28.22 -15.52
C GLY A 82 -7.60 -28.49 -16.38
N GLY A 83 -7.82 -29.73 -16.81
CA GLY A 83 -9.00 -30.12 -17.59
C GLY A 83 -10.27 -30.25 -16.75
N GLY A 84 -11.39 -29.72 -17.24
CA GLY A 84 -12.70 -29.84 -16.60
C GLY A 84 -12.85 -29.05 -15.29
N GLU A 85 -13.90 -29.33 -14.54
CA GLU A 85 -14.13 -28.71 -13.24
C GLU A 85 -13.06 -29.14 -12.23
N ALA A 86 -12.65 -28.21 -11.37
CA ALA A 86 -11.76 -28.52 -10.26
C ALA A 86 -12.41 -29.55 -9.33
N ARG A 87 -11.58 -30.35 -8.64
CA ARG A 87 -12.04 -31.37 -7.68
C ARG A 87 -12.94 -30.77 -6.61
N SER A 88 -14.04 -31.43 -6.29
CA SER A 88 -14.94 -31.04 -5.20
C SER A 88 -14.24 -31.09 -3.84
N ALA A 89 -14.49 -30.11 -2.98
CA ALA A 89 -13.90 -30.03 -1.66
C ALA A 89 -14.89 -30.48 -0.58
N MET A 90 -15.00 -31.78 -0.38
CA MET A 90 -15.90 -32.36 0.61
C MET A 90 -15.19 -32.55 1.95
N LEU A 91 -15.79 -32.03 3.02
CA LEU A 91 -15.34 -32.25 4.38
C LEU A 91 -15.72 -33.68 4.83
N VAL A 92 -14.71 -34.50 5.14
CA VAL A 92 -14.85 -35.88 5.65
C VAL A 92 -13.88 -36.02 6.81
N ASP A 93 -14.39 -36.37 8.00
CA ASP A 93 -13.61 -36.58 9.22
C ASP A 93 -12.59 -35.46 9.53
N GLY A 94 -13.02 -34.20 9.35
CA GLY A 94 -12.19 -33.03 9.62
C GLY A 94 -11.07 -32.80 8.59
N ARG A 95 -11.09 -33.49 7.44
CA ARG A 95 -10.17 -33.28 6.31
C ARG A 95 -10.96 -33.01 5.03
N ILE A 96 -10.28 -32.53 3.99
CA ILE A 96 -10.88 -32.42 2.65
C ILE A 96 -10.54 -33.68 1.84
N ALA A 97 -11.56 -34.44 1.44
CA ALA A 97 -11.39 -35.66 0.68
C ALA A 97 -10.67 -35.39 -0.65
N GLY A 98 -9.59 -36.12 -0.92
CA GLY A 98 -8.79 -35.98 -2.14
C GLY A 98 -7.90 -34.73 -2.18
N TYR A 99 -7.69 -34.05 -1.04
CA TYR A 99 -6.73 -32.96 -0.92
C TYR A 99 -5.66 -33.31 0.13
N GLU A 100 -4.43 -32.91 -0.14
CA GLU A 100 -3.31 -32.95 0.80
C GLU A 100 -3.37 -31.73 1.72
N GLU A 101 -3.07 -31.89 3.01
CA GLU A 101 -2.87 -30.76 3.91
C GLU A 101 -1.42 -30.28 3.79
N ILE A 102 -1.23 -29.03 3.35
CA ILE A 102 0.11 -28.47 3.10
C ILE A 102 0.60 -27.59 4.23
N ALA A 103 -0.31 -27.04 5.04
CA ALA A 103 0.04 -26.18 6.17
C ALA A 103 -1.08 -26.16 7.22
N ALA A 104 -0.69 -25.94 8.47
CA ALA A 104 -1.61 -25.67 9.57
C ALA A 104 -1.08 -24.49 10.38
N ILE A 105 -1.93 -23.48 10.57
CA ILE A 105 -1.61 -22.26 11.31
C ILE A 105 -2.31 -22.33 12.65
N ARG A 106 -1.54 -22.13 13.72
CA ARG A 106 -1.97 -22.20 15.12
C ARG A 106 -1.25 -21.11 15.93
N GLY A 107 -1.84 -20.70 17.04
CA GLY A 107 -1.40 -19.58 17.86
C GLY A 107 -1.49 -18.20 17.18
N ALA A 108 -1.26 -17.17 17.99
CA ALA A 108 -1.17 -15.78 17.52
C ALA A 108 -0.08 -15.58 16.45
N GLU A 109 0.87 -16.51 16.38
CA GLU A 109 1.93 -16.59 15.39
C GLU A 109 1.43 -17.29 14.12
N PRO A 110 1.36 -16.61 12.98
CA PRO A 110 0.72 -17.14 11.77
C PRO A 110 1.57 -18.17 11.01
N GLU A 111 2.69 -18.65 11.55
CA GLU A 111 3.60 -19.55 10.83
C GLU A 111 2.89 -20.82 10.32
N PRO A 112 3.19 -21.29 9.09
CA PRO A 112 4.18 -20.77 8.15
C PRO A 112 3.70 -19.58 7.29
N ALA A 113 2.50 -19.06 7.51
CA ALA A 113 2.03 -17.85 6.84
C ALA A 113 2.59 -16.59 7.50
N VAL A 114 2.58 -15.49 6.75
CA VAL A 114 3.02 -14.18 7.21
C VAL A 114 1.84 -13.23 7.25
N ARG A 115 1.76 -12.41 8.30
CA ARG A 115 0.72 -11.38 8.41
C ARG A 115 1.11 -10.13 7.62
N ARG A 116 0.21 -9.66 6.76
CA ARG A 116 0.32 -8.44 5.97
C ARG A 116 -0.97 -7.62 6.15
N GLY A 117 -0.93 -6.69 7.11
CA GLY A 117 -2.13 -5.99 7.57
C GLY A 117 -3.20 -6.95 8.08
N PRO A 118 -4.45 -6.89 7.56
CA PRO A 118 -5.53 -7.80 7.99
C PRO A 118 -5.40 -9.22 7.39
N ARG A 119 -4.55 -9.40 6.38
CA ARG A 119 -4.43 -10.65 5.64
C ARG A 119 -3.31 -11.53 6.15
N LEU A 120 -3.49 -12.84 5.97
CA LEU A 120 -2.43 -13.83 6.01
C LEU A 120 -2.00 -14.17 4.60
N VAL A 121 -0.70 -14.39 4.41
CA VAL A 121 -0.09 -14.76 3.15
C VAL A 121 0.72 -16.03 3.34
N LEU A 122 0.41 -17.08 2.59
CA LEU A 122 1.14 -18.34 2.59
C LEU A 122 1.79 -18.55 1.21
N THR A 123 3.06 -18.93 1.22
CA THR A 123 3.80 -19.27 0.01
C THR A 123 3.93 -20.79 -0.10
N ASP A 124 3.31 -21.38 -1.13
CA ASP A 124 3.49 -22.77 -1.49
C ASP A 124 4.57 -22.90 -2.57
N THR A 125 5.58 -23.71 -2.30
CA THR A 125 6.68 -24.07 -3.21
C THR A 125 6.78 -25.58 -3.43
N LYS A 126 5.89 -26.37 -2.80
CA LYS A 126 6.07 -27.80 -2.65
C LYS A 126 5.69 -28.55 -3.93
N ALA A 127 6.69 -29.06 -4.65
CA ALA A 127 6.51 -29.92 -5.82
C ALA A 127 5.61 -29.32 -6.92
N LEU A 128 5.79 -28.03 -7.18
CA LEU A 128 5.06 -27.33 -8.25
C LEU A 128 5.59 -27.72 -9.63
N VAL A 129 4.69 -27.97 -10.58
CA VAL A 129 5.01 -28.34 -11.96
C VAL A 129 4.25 -27.43 -12.92
N TYR A 130 4.96 -26.80 -13.85
CA TYR A 130 4.33 -25.90 -14.82
C TYR A 130 3.24 -26.60 -15.65
N GLY A 131 2.16 -25.87 -15.93
CA GLY A 131 0.99 -26.36 -16.65
C GLY A 131 -0.02 -27.13 -15.78
N ARG A 132 0.33 -27.47 -14.53
CA ARG A 132 -0.62 -28.06 -13.58
C ARG A 132 -1.52 -27.00 -12.96
N ARG A 133 -2.73 -27.42 -12.59
CA ARG A 133 -3.66 -26.61 -11.80
C ARG A 133 -3.65 -27.11 -10.36
N TYR A 134 -3.48 -26.18 -9.44
CA TYR A 134 -3.51 -26.41 -8.00
C TYR A 134 -4.76 -25.75 -7.41
N THR A 135 -5.61 -26.54 -6.78
CA THR A 135 -6.82 -26.05 -6.12
C THR A 135 -6.64 -26.03 -4.61
N TYR A 136 -6.92 -24.89 -3.99
CA TYR A 136 -6.73 -24.67 -2.56
C TYR A 136 -8.05 -24.42 -1.84
N VAL A 137 -8.10 -24.92 -0.61
CA VAL A 137 -9.22 -24.77 0.32
C VAL A 137 -8.68 -24.59 1.72
N ILE A 138 -9.31 -23.70 2.49
CA ILE A 138 -8.98 -23.49 3.90
C ILE A 138 -10.12 -24.01 4.77
N LEU A 139 -9.77 -24.86 5.74
CA LEU A 139 -10.64 -25.19 6.86
C LEU A 139 -10.27 -24.33 8.06
N THR A 140 -11.29 -23.82 8.72
CA THR A 140 -11.16 -23.01 9.91
C THR A 140 -11.79 -23.74 11.09
N GLY A 141 -11.06 -23.91 12.19
CA GLY A 141 -11.56 -24.45 13.43
C GLY A 141 -11.22 -23.57 14.62
N ASP A 142 -11.99 -23.65 15.70
CA ASP A 142 -11.68 -22.92 16.95
C ASP A 142 -10.84 -23.75 17.94
N GLN A 143 -10.53 -23.17 19.10
CA GLN A 143 -9.76 -23.85 20.16
C GLN A 143 -10.41 -25.13 20.69
N GLN A 144 -11.73 -25.27 20.56
CA GLN A 144 -12.46 -26.45 21.01
C GLN A 144 -12.53 -27.54 19.92
N GLY A 145 -11.86 -27.35 18.78
CA GLY A 145 -11.81 -28.29 17.68
C GLY A 145 -13.07 -28.27 16.81
N ARG A 146 -13.97 -27.28 16.96
CA ARG A 146 -15.16 -27.15 16.11
C ARG A 146 -14.74 -26.60 14.76
N ILE A 147 -15.01 -27.35 13.70
CA ILE A 147 -14.61 -27.03 12.33
C ILE A 147 -15.79 -26.41 11.58
N GLY A 148 -15.55 -25.26 10.95
CA GLY A 148 -16.49 -24.61 10.05
C GLY A 148 -16.53 -25.26 8.66
N PRO A 149 -17.47 -24.87 7.79
CA PRO A 149 -17.46 -25.31 6.40
C PRO A 149 -16.16 -24.86 5.68
N PRO A 150 -15.77 -25.56 4.60
CA PRO A 150 -14.63 -25.13 3.79
C PRO A 150 -14.82 -23.74 3.18
N SER A 151 -13.71 -23.04 2.98
CA SER A 151 -13.67 -21.84 2.15
C SER A 151 -14.17 -22.14 0.74
N ARG A 152 -14.44 -21.06 -0.01
CA ARG A 152 -14.50 -21.20 -1.48
C ARG A 152 -13.15 -21.73 -1.99
N ARG A 153 -13.21 -22.52 -3.05
CA ARG A 153 -12.04 -23.04 -3.74
C ARG A 153 -11.39 -21.93 -4.55
N VAL A 154 -10.07 -21.84 -4.50
CA VAL A 154 -9.30 -21.06 -5.47
C VAL A 154 -8.45 -22.01 -6.30
N SER A 155 -8.47 -21.86 -7.62
CA SER A 155 -7.63 -22.68 -8.51
C SER A 155 -6.59 -21.79 -9.18
N VAL A 156 -5.35 -22.25 -9.12
CA VAL A 156 -4.17 -21.54 -9.63
C VAL A 156 -3.52 -22.44 -10.67
N THR A 157 -3.50 -22.00 -11.93
CA THR A 157 -2.70 -22.63 -12.98
C THR A 157 -1.26 -22.17 -12.81
N TYR A 158 -0.38 -23.07 -12.41
CA TYR A 158 1.03 -22.75 -12.20
C TYR A 158 1.72 -22.63 -13.57
N ALA A 159 2.08 -21.41 -13.94
CA ALA A 159 2.68 -21.09 -15.22
C ALA A 159 4.00 -20.33 -15.00
N PRO A 160 4.96 -20.45 -15.93
CA PRO A 160 6.24 -19.75 -15.82
C PRO A 160 6.01 -18.23 -15.88
N ALA A 161 6.52 -17.53 -14.87
CA ALA A 161 6.39 -16.09 -14.78
C ALA A 161 7.24 -15.38 -15.84
N PRO A 162 6.88 -14.15 -16.25
CA PRO A 162 7.77 -13.33 -17.07
C PRO A 162 9.10 -13.08 -16.36
N ALA A 163 10.19 -12.99 -17.13
CA ALA A 163 11.44 -12.44 -16.61
C ALA A 163 11.26 -10.96 -16.20
N GLU A 164 12.24 -10.41 -15.50
CA GLU A 164 12.20 -9.00 -15.08
C GLU A 164 12.26 -8.06 -16.31
N PRO A 165 11.50 -6.94 -16.31
CA PRO A 165 11.72 -5.85 -17.24
C PRO A 165 13.16 -5.33 -17.16
N ASP A 166 13.78 -5.07 -18.31
CA ASP A 166 15.10 -4.47 -18.39
C ASP A 166 15.04 -2.99 -18.78
N ASN A 167 16.20 -2.32 -18.72
CA ASN A 167 16.37 -0.91 -19.08
C ASN A 167 15.33 0.01 -18.41
N VAL A 168 15.11 -0.17 -17.10
CA VAL A 168 14.24 0.72 -16.33
C VAL A 168 14.93 2.06 -16.17
N VAL A 169 14.45 3.06 -16.89
CA VAL A 169 14.94 4.44 -16.85
C VAL A 169 13.96 5.27 -16.01
N VAL A 170 14.50 6.02 -15.06
CA VAL A 170 13.75 6.93 -14.19
C VAL A 170 14.23 8.35 -14.40
N GLU A 171 13.33 9.24 -14.82
CA GLU A 171 13.61 10.63 -15.10
C GLU A 171 12.90 11.52 -14.08
N PRO A 172 13.64 12.39 -13.34
CA PRO A 172 13.02 13.30 -12.40
C PRO A 172 12.25 14.39 -13.14
N ARG A 173 11.09 14.75 -12.61
CA ARG A 173 10.31 15.93 -12.99
C ARG A 173 9.97 16.71 -11.70
N GLU A 174 9.46 17.92 -11.84
CA GLU A 174 8.96 18.66 -10.68
C GLU A 174 7.73 17.95 -10.10
N GLY A 175 7.81 17.58 -8.83
CA GLY A 175 6.75 16.87 -8.11
C GLY A 175 6.40 15.49 -8.68
N ALA A 176 7.25 14.92 -9.54
CA ALA A 176 6.95 13.67 -10.25
C ALA A 176 8.20 12.91 -10.71
N VAL A 177 8.01 11.63 -11.07
CA VAL A 177 9.00 10.79 -11.74
C VAL A 177 8.35 10.19 -12.97
N HIS A 178 9.05 10.22 -14.10
CA HIS A 178 8.66 9.50 -15.30
C HIS A 178 9.53 8.27 -15.50
N LEU A 179 8.88 7.13 -15.71
CA LEU A 179 9.53 5.83 -15.85
C LEU A 179 9.28 5.27 -17.24
N THR A 180 10.31 4.68 -17.83
CA THR A 180 10.21 3.86 -19.05
C THR A 180 10.98 2.56 -18.88
N TRP A 181 10.59 1.50 -19.58
CA TRP A 181 11.24 0.19 -19.52
C TRP A 181 11.02 -0.64 -20.77
N ASN A 182 11.82 -1.69 -20.93
CA ASN A 182 11.60 -2.69 -21.98
C ASN A 182 10.81 -3.88 -21.45
N ALA A 183 10.05 -4.50 -22.36
CA ALA A 183 9.34 -5.74 -22.07
C ALA A 183 10.33 -6.93 -22.01
N PRO A 184 10.19 -7.86 -21.06
CA PRO A 184 10.97 -9.08 -21.07
C PRO A 184 10.62 -9.95 -22.28
N ALA A 185 11.64 -10.54 -22.93
CA ALA A 185 11.45 -11.40 -24.11
C ALA A 185 11.24 -12.89 -23.78
N ARG A 186 11.41 -13.27 -22.51
CA ARG A 186 11.43 -14.65 -22.03
C ARG A 186 10.67 -14.81 -20.72
N LEU A 187 10.20 -16.03 -20.47
CA LEU A 187 9.68 -16.47 -19.17
C LEU A 187 10.81 -17.14 -18.37
N LEU A 188 10.55 -17.40 -17.08
CA LEU A 188 11.52 -18.04 -16.18
C LEU A 188 11.93 -19.47 -16.59
N ASP A 189 11.13 -20.15 -17.42
CA ASP A 189 11.47 -21.45 -18.00
C ASP A 189 12.27 -21.35 -19.31
N GLY A 190 12.62 -20.13 -19.75
CA GLY A 190 13.36 -19.87 -20.98
C GLY A 190 12.53 -19.85 -22.26
N SER A 191 11.23 -20.11 -22.19
CA SER A 191 10.33 -20.00 -23.34
C SER A 191 10.09 -18.52 -23.72
N PRO A 192 9.75 -18.22 -25.00
CA PRO A 192 9.43 -16.85 -25.40
C PRO A 192 8.11 -16.38 -24.81
N VAL A 193 8.02 -15.08 -24.52
CA VAL A 193 6.74 -14.45 -24.16
C VAL A 193 5.85 -14.41 -25.41
N SER A 194 4.73 -15.14 -25.37
CA SER A 194 3.72 -15.16 -26.44
C SER A 194 2.53 -14.23 -26.17
N ASP A 195 2.29 -13.90 -24.90
CA ASP A 195 1.09 -13.22 -24.46
C ASP A 195 1.37 -11.73 -24.22
N ALA A 196 0.32 -10.90 -24.31
CA ALA A 196 0.41 -9.51 -23.91
C ALA A 196 0.73 -9.40 -22.41
N LEU A 197 1.84 -8.73 -22.09
CA LEU A 197 2.23 -8.43 -20.72
C LEU A 197 1.57 -7.14 -20.25
N LYS A 198 1.25 -7.11 -18.96
CA LYS A 198 0.98 -5.90 -18.20
C LYS A 198 2.12 -5.66 -17.22
N TYR A 199 2.13 -4.49 -16.59
CA TYR A 199 3.19 -4.08 -15.68
C TYR A 199 2.62 -3.47 -14.42
N GLU A 200 3.26 -3.80 -13.30
CA GLU A 200 3.07 -3.10 -12.03
C GLU A 200 4.32 -2.28 -11.76
N VAL A 201 4.13 -0.98 -11.51
CA VAL A 201 5.21 -0.11 -11.05
C VAL A 201 5.19 -0.14 -9.53
N LEU A 202 6.34 -0.44 -8.96
CA LEU A 202 6.55 -0.59 -7.53
C LEU A 202 7.43 0.57 -7.04
N ARG A 203 7.15 1.07 -5.84
CA ARG A 203 7.92 2.11 -5.17
C ARG A 203 8.27 1.68 -3.75
N ALA A 204 9.48 2.01 -3.31
CA ALA A 204 9.94 1.85 -1.94
C ALA A 204 10.39 3.21 -1.35
N PRO A 205 10.21 3.44 -0.04
CA PRO A 205 10.60 4.69 0.62
C PRO A 205 12.12 4.79 0.90
N SER A 206 12.86 3.70 0.76
CA SER A 206 14.31 3.60 1.04
C SER A 206 14.95 2.50 0.18
N PRO A 207 16.30 2.44 0.08
CA PRO A 207 16.99 1.42 -0.72
C PRO A 207 16.58 -0.01 -0.37
N ASP A 208 16.39 -0.28 0.92
CA ASP A 208 16.05 -1.60 1.48
C ASP A 208 14.58 -1.72 1.89
N GLY A 209 13.77 -0.67 1.67
CA GLY A 209 12.35 -0.65 2.03
C GLY A 209 11.52 -1.63 1.21
N GLU A 210 10.36 -2.03 1.75
CA GLU A 210 9.40 -2.89 1.04
C GLU A 210 8.86 -2.18 -0.21
N LEU A 211 8.85 -2.90 -1.34
CA LEU A 211 8.28 -2.43 -2.59
C LEU A 211 6.76 -2.58 -2.55
N SER A 212 6.04 -1.48 -2.81
CA SER A 212 4.59 -1.46 -2.90
C SER A 212 4.14 -0.97 -4.28
N PRO A 213 3.10 -1.55 -4.89
CA PRO A 213 2.54 -1.04 -6.13
C PRO A 213 2.06 0.41 -6.00
N VAL A 214 2.42 1.25 -6.98
CA VAL A 214 1.87 2.61 -7.14
C VAL A 214 0.83 2.68 -8.28
N THR A 215 0.84 1.70 -9.18
CA THR A 215 -0.23 1.48 -10.16
C THR A 215 -1.43 0.79 -9.49
N PRO A 216 -2.66 1.36 -9.53
CA PRO A 216 -3.84 0.72 -8.92
C PRO A 216 -4.20 -0.63 -9.54
N THR A 217 -3.90 -0.79 -10.83
CA THR A 217 -4.02 -2.05 -11.59
C THR A 217 -2.85 -2.15 -12.56
N ALA A 218 -2.49 -3.36 -12.96
CA ALA A 218 -1.41 -3.55 -13.93
C ALA A 218 -1.76 -2.87 -15.29
N ILE A 219 -0.81 -2.10 -15.82
CA ILE A 219 -0.94 -1.28 -17.03
C ILE A 219 -0.33 -1.98 -18.25
N SER A 220 -0.76 -1.65 -19.47
CA SER A 220 -0.23 -2.25 -20.70
C SER A 220 0.91 -1.42 -21.30
N GLU A 221 0.96 -0.14 -20.95
CA GLU A 221 1.96 0.82 -21.34
C GLU A 221 3.32 0.47 -20.72
N ARG A 222 4.39 0.82 -21.45
CA ARG A 222 5.78 0.67 -20.99
C ARG A 222 6.35 1.98 -20.43
N THR A 223 5.44 2.81 -19.93
CA THR A 223 5.72 4.13 -19.41
C THR A 223 4.75 4.43 -18.27
N PHE A 224 5.21 5.13 -17.26
CA PHE A 224 4.38 5.56 -16.13
C PHE A 224 4.91 6.86 -15.55
N THR A 225 4.01 7.75 -15.13
CA THR A 225 4.38 8.95 -14.37
C THR A 225 3.80 8.84 -12.98
N ASP A 226 4.67 8.77 -11.98
CA ASP A 226 4.29 8.87 -10.57
C ASP A 226 4.30 10.34 -10.17
N SER A 227 3.14 10.91 -9.87
CA SER A 227 2.94 12.33 -9.57
C SER A 227 2.68 12.57 -8.08
N ASN A 228 2.65 13.84 -7.67
CA ASN A 228 2.42 14.27 -6.28
C ASN A 228 3.53 13.79 -5.33
N LEU A 229 4.78 13.80 -5.82
CA LEU A 229 5.97 13.49 -5.04
C LEU A 229 6.53 14.75 -4.41
N GLU A 230 7.23 14.58 -3.29
CA GLU A 230 8.01 15.65 -2.68
C GLU A 230 9.31 15.84 -3.47
N ASN A 231 9.59 17.07 -3.89
CA ASN A 231 10.87 17.43 -4.47
C ASN A 231 12.01 17.24 -3.46
N ASP A 232 13.20 16.98 -3.98
CA ASP A 232 14.44 16.77 -3.22
C ASP A 232 14.43 15.56 -2.26
N ARG A 233 13.41 14.70 -2.37
CA ARG A 233 13.33 13.41 -1.67
C ARG A 233 13.68 12.26 -2.61
N ALA A 234 14.52 11.34 -2.14
CA ALA A 234 14.88 10.14 -2.90
C ALA A 234 13.76 9.09 -2.86
N TYR A 235 13.45 8.52 -4.03
CA TYR A 235 12.51 7.43 -4.23
C TYR A 235 13.19 6.29 -4.99
N TYR A 236 12.72 5.07 -4.74
CA TYR A 236 13.27 3.85 -5.33
C TYR A 236 12.17 3.12 -6.05
N TYR A 237 12.36 2.89 -7.35
CA TYR A 237 11.36 2.24 -8.20
C TYR A 237 11.86 0.91 -8.73
N ALA A 238 10.93 -0.01 -8.94
CA ALA A 238 11.13 -1.21 -9.73
C ALA A 238 9.87 -1.46 -10.56
N VAL A 239 10.00 -2.21 -11.63
CA VAL A 239 8.87 -2.63 -12.47
C VAL A 239 8.86 -4.14 -12.51
N ARG A 240 7.67 -4.75 -12.38
CA ARG A 240 7.51 -6.18 -12.65
C ARG A 240 6.48 -6.41 -13.74
N ALA A 241 6.72 -7.39 -14.58
CA ALA A 241 5.76 -7.84 -15.58
C ALA A 241 4.73 -8.77 -14.94
N VAL A 242 3.50 -8.70 -15.44
CA VAL A 242 2.35 -9.48 -15.00
C VAL A 242 1.66 -10.05 -16.23
N ARG A 243 1.26 -11.31 -16.15
CA ARG A 243 0.40 -11.95 -17.17
C ARG A 243 -0.74 -12.70 -16.52
N VAL A 244 -1.74 -13.06 -17.31
CA VAL A 244 -2.88 -13.88 -16.87
C VAL A 244 -2.93 -15.15 -17.71
N VAL A 245 -2.84 -16.31 -17.06
CA VAL A 245 -2.87 -17.63 -17.70
C VAL A 245 -4.05 -18.42 -17.15
N ALA A 246 -5.01 -18.78 -18.01
CA ALA A 246 -6.23 -19.49 -17.60
C ALA A 246 -6.93 -18.86 -16.37
N GLY A 247 -7.02 -17.52 -16.35
CA GLY A 247 -7.62 -16.75 -15.24
C GLY A 247 -6.73 -16.59 -14.00
N THR A 248 -5.53 -17.17 -13.98
CA THR A 248 -4.55 -17.01 -12.90
C THR A 248 -3.61 -15.85 -13.18
N THR A 249 -3.49 -14.92 -12.24
CA THR A 249 -2.47 -13.86 -12.30
C THR A 249 -1.10 -14.45 -11.98
N VAL A 250 -0.11 -14.13 -12.82
CA VAL A 250 1.27 -14.58 -12.72
C VAL A 250 2.17 -13.35 -12.69
N HIS A 251 2.77 -13.09 -11.53
CA HIS A 251 3.70 -11.99 -11.29
C HIS A 251 5.13 -12.46 -11.56
N GLY A 252 5.85 -11.72 -12.39
CA GLY A 252 7.30 -11.87 -12.56
C GLY A 252 8.07 -11.21 -11.42
N ARG A 253 9.39 -11.44 -11.43
CA ARG A 253 10.31 -10.76 -10.54
C ARG A 253 10.33 -9.26 -10.83
N ALA A 254 10.48 -8.46 -9.78
CA ALA A 254 10.72 -7.02 -9.93
C ALA A 254 12.13 -6.76 -10.46
N SER A 255 12.25 -5.81 -11.39
CA SER A 255 13.52 -5.33 -11.90
C SER A 255 14.47 -4.89 -10.78
N ALA A 256 15.74 -4.69 -11.14
CA ALA A 256 16.66 -3.93 -10.30
C ALA A 256 16.05 -2.56 -9.91
N ARG A 257 16.36 -2.12 -8.69
CA ARG A 257 15.85 -0.85 -8.17
C ARG A 257 16.56 0.32 -8.86
N ALA A 258 15.79 1.28 -9.32
CA ALA A 258 16.26 2.55 -9.85
C ALA A 258 15.98 3.67 -8.83
N ALA A 259 17.03 4.38 -8.41
CA ALA A 259 16.91 5.50 -7.49
C ALA A 259 16.73 6.81 -8.27
N VAL A 260 15.85 7.69 -7.81
CA VAL A 260 15.60 9.00 -8.42
C VAL A 260 15.19 10.02 -7.36
N THR A 261 15.54 11.27 -7.59
CA THR A 261 15.16 12.39 -6.74
C THR A 261 14.50 13.44 -7.64
N PRO A 262 13.16 13.58 -7.61
CA PRO A 262 12.45 14.72 -8.18
C PRO A 262 13.07 16.02 -7.71
N ARG A 263 13.08 17.05 -8.55
CA ARG A 263 13.72 18.32 -8.23
C ARG A 263 12.80 19.46 -8.57
N ASP A 264 12.82 20.44 -7.70
CA ASP A 264 12.26 21.74 -8.01
C ASP A 264 13.22 22.51 -8.92
N VAL A 265 12.70 22.91 -10.08
CA VAL A 265 13.43 23.65 -11.11
C VAL A 265 12.69 24.91 -11.52
N THR A 266 11.59 25.24 -10.83
CA THR A 266 10.73 26.36 -11.18
C THR A 266 11.03 27.51 -10.21
N PRO A 267 11.67 28.60 -10.67
CA PRO A 267 11.88 29.75 -9.83
C PRO A 267 10.55 30.38 -9.38
N PRO A 268 10.51 31.03 -8.20
CA PRO A 268 9.35 31.82 -7.81
C PRO A 268 9.06 32.94 -8.81
N SER A 269 7.84 33.47 -8.78
CA SER A 269 7.54 34.69 -9.52
C SER A 269 8.40 35.86 -9.02
N PRO A 270 8.80 36.82 -9.88
CA PRO A 270 9.52 38.00 -9.44
C PRO A 270 8.74 38.80 -8.40
N PRO A 271 9.42 39.38 -7.38
CA PRO A 271 8.79 40.33 -6.47
C PRO A 271 8.23 41.52 -7.25
N ALA A 272 7.11 42.06 -6.81
CA ALA A 272 6.43 43.17 -7.48
C ALA A 272 6.46 44.45 -6.64
N ASN A 273 6.10 45.58 -7.26
CA ASN A 273 5.91 46.88 -6.58
C ASN A 273 7.13 47.30 -5.71
N LEU A 274 8.34 47.05 -6.20
CA LEU A 274 9.55 47.54 -5.53
C LEU A 274 9.52 49.06 -5.49
N VAL A 275 9.60 49.61 -4.27
CA VAL A 275 9.74 51.03 -3.99
C VAL A 275 10.99 51.27 -3.15
N GLY A 276 11.63 52.42 -3.37
CA GLY A 276 12.83 52.84 -2.64
C GLY A 276 12.70 54.28 -2.18
N ILE A 277 12.98 54.52 -0.91
CA ILE A 277 12.90 55.85 -0.29
C ILE A 277 14.27 56.16 0.31
N ALA A 278 14.86 57.29 -0.10
CA ALA A 278 16.07 57.82 0.52
C ALA A 278 15.77 58.33 1.94
N SER A 279 16.66 58.04 2.87
CA SER A 279 16.66 58.54 4.26
C SER A 279 18.09 58.93 4.63
N GLU A 280 18.28 59.59 5.78
CA GLU A 280 19.59 60.09 6.22
C GLU A 280 20.65 58.97 6.25
N GLY A 281 21.52 58.95 5.24
CA GLY A 281 22.59 57.95 5.05
C GLY A 281 22.16 56.55 4.63
N ALA A 282 20.90 56.32 4.19
CA ALA A 282 20.44 54.99 3.80
C ALA A 282 19.28 55.01 2.80
N VAL A 283 19.14 53.94 2.01
CA VAL A 283 17.97 53.69 1.16
C VAL A 283 17.12 52.58 1.77
N ARG A 284 15.84 52.87 2.05
CA ARG A 284 14.86 51.87 2.49
C ARG A 284 14.08 51.35 1.30
N LEU A 285 14.10 50.04 1.12
CA LEU A 285 13.41 49.32 0.05
C LEU A 285 12.24 48.52 0.64
N SER A 286 11.13 48.47 -0.10
CA SER A 286 9.97 47.62 0.20
C SER A 286 9.39 47.07 -1.10
N TRP A 287 8.89 45.85 -1.07
CA TRP A 287 8.25 45.21 -2.22
C TRP A 287 7.05 44.35 -1.79
N SER A 288 6.22 43.96 -2.76
CA SER A 288 5.21 42.92 -2.60
C SER A 288 5.85 41.54 -2.70
N ALA A 289 5.47 40.65 -1.79
CA ALA A 289 5.96 39.28 -1.76
C ALA A 289 5.57 38.50 -3.03
N SER A 290 6.42 37.57 -3.43
CA SER A 290 6.05 36.54 -4.41
C SER A 290 4.99 35.60 -3.80
N PRO A 291 4.00 35.14 -4.58
CA PRO A 291 2.84 34.42 -4.06
C PRO A 291 3.14 32.96 -3.63
N GLU A 292 4.25 32.38 -4.09
CA GLU A 292 4.59 30.98 -3.84
C GLU A 292 4.98 30.73 -2.38
N ALA A 293 4.48 29.62 -1.80
CA ALA A 293 4.65 29.31 -0.39
C ALA A 293 6.09 28.90 -0.03
N ASP A 294 6.85 28.43 -1.01
CA ASP A 294 8.22 27.93 -0.91
C ASP A 294 9.29 29.03 -1.05
N VAL A 295 8.91 30.31 -1.19
CA VAL A 295 9.86 31.43 -1.17
C VAL A 295 10.65 31.41 0.14
N ALA A 296 11.96 31.20 0.06
CA ALA A 296 12.89 31.24 1.19
C ALA A 296 13.21 32.68 1.60
N GLY A 297 13.30 33.58 0.63
CA GLY A 297 13.76 34.95 0.85
C GLY A 297 13.95 35.73 -0.44
N TYR A 298 14.58 36.88 -0.32
CA TYR A 298 14.78 37.81 -1.42
C TYR A 298 16.24 38.25 -1.51
N ILE A 299 16.77 38.37 -2.72
CA ILE A 299 18.13 38.88 -2.96
C ILE A 299 18.03 40.31 -3.49
N VAL A 300 18.77 41.22 -2.85
CA VAL A 300 18.71 42.65 -3.16
C VAL A 300 19.93 43.04 -3.97
N TYR A 301 19.67 43.72 -5.09
CA TYR A 301 20.67 44.21 -6.01
C TYR A 301 20.69 45.74 -6.06
N ARG A 302 21.88 46.31 -6.23
CA ARG A 302 22.11 47.75 -6.44
C ARG A 302 23.02 47.96 -7.64
N ALA A 303 22.74 48.99 -8.43
CA ALA A 303 23.60 49.50 -9.47
C ALA A 303 23.81 51.01 -9.28
N THR A 304 24.95 51.54 -9.72
CA THR A 304 25.11 52.99 -9.92
C THR A 304 24.30 53.46 -11.13
N ALA A 305 24.17 54.78 -11.32
CA ALA A 305 23.37 55.37 -12.41
C ALA A 305 23.58 54.76 -13.81
N THR A 306 24.81 54.33 -14.13
CA THR A 306 25.19 53.71 -15.42
C THR A 306 25.82 52.32 -15.27
N GLY A 307 26.02 51.84 -14.04
CA GLY A 307 26.66 50.56 -13.76
C GLY A 307 25.72 49.35 -13.87
N GLY A 308 26.31 48.16 -13.72
CA GLY A 308 25.61 46.89 -13.58
C GLY A 308 25.08 46.66 -12.16
N PHE A 309 24.14 45.73 -12.03
CA PHE A 309 23.59 45.32 -10.74
C PHE A 309 24.54 44.38 -10.01
N GLU A 310 24.84 44.71 -8.76
CA GLU A 310 25.60 43.90 -7.82
C GLU A 310 24.72 43.51 -6.64
N ARG A 311 24.90 42.29 -6.12
CA ARG A 311 24.20 41.83 -4.92
C ARG A 311 24.74 42.58 -3.71
N ILE A 312 23.85 43.22 -2.95
CA ILE A 312 24.20 43.97 -1.72
C ILE A 312 23.68 43.32 -0.44
N GLY A 313 22.77 42.35 -0.55
CA GLY A 313 22.23 41.67 0.61
C GLY A 313 21.09 40.71 0.27
N SER A 314 20.45 40.18 1.30
CA SER A 314 19.27 39.33 1.19
C SER A 314 18.40 39.43 2.44
N THR A 315 17.13 39.07 2.31
CA THR A 315 16.18 38.92 3.42
C THR A 315 15.66 37.49 3.48
N THR A 316 15.16 37.08 4.64
CA THR A 316 14.44 35.80 4.80
C THR A 316 12.94 36.06 4.80
N ALA A 317 12.17 35.25 4.07
CA ALA A 317 10.71 35.34 4.06
C ALA A 317 10.13 35.16 5.49
N PRO A 318 9.05 35.88 5.86
CA PRO A 318 8.22 36.73 5.00
C PRO A 318 8.68 38.20 4.91
N SER A 319 9.91 38.54 5.30
CA SER A 319 10.37 39.93 5.28
C SER A 319 10.54 40.46 3.86
N THR A 320 9.79 41.52 3.52
CA THR A 320 9.80 42.19 2.21
C THR A 320 10.38 43.61 2.27
N THR A 321 11.24 43.89 3.24
CA THR A 321 11.90 45.19 3.38
C THR A 321 13.41 45.02 3.56
N PHE A 322 14.18 45.96 3.01
CA PHE A 322 15.64 45.99 3.14
C PHE A 322 16.14 47.43 3.34
N VAL A 323 17.18 47.62 4.14
CA VAL A 323 17.79 48.93 4.36
C VAL A 323 19.24 48.89 3.93
N ASP A 324 19.53 49.53 2.80
CA ASP A 324 20.91 49.74 2.35
C ASP A 324 21.52 50.93 3.10
N ARG A 325 22.38 50.61 4.08
CA ARG A 325 23.16 51.60 4.86
C ARG A 325 24.56 51.81 4.30
N THR A 326 24.90 51.16 3.18
CA THR A 326 26.23 51.21 2.57
C THR A 326 26.28 52.20 1.39
N ALA A 327 25.13 52.71 0.96
CA ALA A 327 25.04 53.69 -0.11
C ALA A 327 25.58 55.06 0.35
N THR A 328 26.46 55.65 -0.45
CA THR A 328 26.95 57.04 -0.29
C THR A 328 26.12 58.00 -1.17
N PRO A 329 26.18 59.32 -0.97
CA PRO A 329 25.45 60.28 -1.80
C PRO A 329 25.64 60.03 -3.30
N GLY A 330 24.54 60.01 -4.06
CA GLY A 330 24.55 59.63 -5.46
C GLY A 330 23.23 59.03 -5.96
N ILE A 331 23.25 58.58 -7.22
CA ILE A 331 22.08 57.99 -7.88
C ILE A 331 22.28 56.49 -8.03
N TYR A 332 21.33 55.72 -7.51
CA TYR A 332 21.33 54.26 -7.57
C TYR A 332 20.05 53.73 -8.19
N ARG A 333 20.17 52.51 -8.71
CA ARG A 333 19.05 51.70 -9.19
C ARG A 333 19.00 50.42 -8.36
N TYR A 334 17.82 50.00 -7.94
CA TYR A 334 17.61 48.80 -7.13
C TYR A 334 16.66 47.84 -7.82
N ALA A 335 16.93 46.55 -7.62
CA ALA A 335 16.09 45.46 -8.07
C ALA A 335 16.14 44.33 -7.03
N VAL A 336 15.09 43.53 -6.95
CA VAL A 336 14.98 42.42 -6.00
C VAL A 336 14.55 41.16 -6.74
N THR A 337 15.15 40.02 -6.43
CA THR A 337 14.70 38.69 -6.88
C THR A 337 14.17 37.91 -5.69
N ALA A 338 13.32 36.91 -5.95
CA ALA A 338 12.92 35.92 -4.98
C ALA A 338 13.77 34.65 -5.16
N GLN A 339 14.00 33.95 -4.07
CA GLN A 339 14.69 32.65 -4.05
C GLN A 339 13.82 31.65 -3.30
N ASP A 340 13.68 30.43 -3.82
CA ASP A 340 12.91 29.35 -3.20
C ASP A 340 13.70 28.57 -2.12
N ARG A 341 13.03 27.58 -1.51
CA ARG A 341 13.60 26.65 -0.51
C ARG A 341 14.13 25.35 -1.10
N ALA A 342 14.28 25.23 -2.42
CA ALA A 342 14.78 24.01 -3.05
C ALA A 342 16.22 23.69 -2.57
N ALA A 343 16.60 22.41 -2.59
CA ALA A 343 17.96 22.00 -2.18
C ALA A 343 19.05 22.66 -3.06
N ARG A 344 18.70 22.97 -4.30
CA ARG A 344 19.44 23.90 -5.16
C ARG A 344 18.51 25.07 -5.47
N PRO A 345 18.64 26.20 -4.73
CA PRO A 345 17.63 27.25 -4.80
C PRO A 345 17.50 27.85 -6.19
N ASN A 346 16.27 27.98 -6.67
CA ASN A 346 16.00 28.69 -7.92
C ASN A 346 15.78 30.18 -7.62
N GLU A 347 16.32 31.05 -8.47
CA GLU A 347 16.20 32.50 -8.36
C GLU A 347 15.30 33.05 -9.46
N SER A 348 14.34 33.89 -9.08
CA SER A 348 13.41 34.51 -10.01
C SER A 348 14.10 35.51 -10.94
N LEU A 349 13.37 35.98 -11.96
CA LEU A 349 13.74 37.24 -12.62
C LEU A 349 13.69 38.40 -11.62
N ARG A 350 14.37 39.51 -11.95
CA ARG A 350 14.34 40.74 -11.16
C ARG A 350 12.95 41.37 -11.17
N SER A 351 12.59 42.00 -10.05
CA SER A 351 11.44 42.90 -9.91
C SER A 351 11.49 44.06 -10.91
N ASN A 352 10.47 44.92 -10.87
CA ASN A 352 10.61 46.27 -11.41
C ASN A 352 11.84 46.98 -10.80
N GLU A 353 12.51 47.81 -11.59
CA GLU A 353 13.63 48.63 -11.13
C GLU A 353 13.11 49.92 -10.48
N VAL A 354 13.75 50.35 -9.38
CA VAL A 354 13.51 51.68 -8.79
C VAL A 354 14.80 52.49 -8.78
N ARG A 355 14.72 53.76 -9.20
CA ARG A 355 15.83 54.72 -9.16
C ARG A 355 15.67 55.64 -7.94
N VAL A 356 16.73 55.76 -7.15
CA VAL A 356 16.75 56.56 -5.92
C VAL A 356 17.96 57.49 -5.94
N THR A 357 17.74 58.75 -5.57
CA THR A 357 18.82 59.73 -5.34
C THR A 357 19.01 59.90 -3.83
N LEU A 358 20.20 59.57 -3.34
CA LEU A 358 20.60 59.80 -1.96
C LEU A 358 21.33 61.15 -1.91
N PRO A 359 20.82 62.14 -1.14
CA PRO A 359 21.34 63.50 -1.12
C PRO A 359 22.71 63.61 -0.45
#